data_AF-A0A0P9FTA1-F1
#
_entry.id   AF-A0A0P9FTA1-F1
#
_cell.length_a   1.000
_cell.length_b   1.000
_cell.length_c   1.000
_cell.angle_alpha   90.00
_cell.angle_beta   90.00
_cell.angle_gamma   90.00
#
_symmetry.space_group_name_H-M   'P 1'
#
loop_
_entity.id
_entity.type
_entity.pdbx_description
1 polymer ?
#
loop_
_entity_poly.entity_id
_entity_poly.type
_entity_poly.pdbx_seq_one_letter_code
_entity_poly.pdbx_strand_id
1 'polypeptide(L)'
;MLMRAENNKFKRTISLYKAVLFIFAFSAHSAETVTLHNADTQVTYKNLSSLSVSHQTKVKAWLNFGINANKRVLGLPRQAHYYFDLNPRYFATEPVPWARINRGGVDTVELHFYRYASLTSLKRDWTLYHELSHLYHPLFDYKDFWLAEGLATYLQNRVMLHNQLISGDEFIHRISAGLQRGKLNTKQNKGQLNSVSENMWQRNAYQRVYWTGVAFFIEAESQLKAQDKPDLVSLIKQYQMCCRENEQYASDQQAKQFLQSLDRLSRSGIFTSLYRRYQTREDFPVISKSQIATLTTPFTPKSQLQ
;
A
#
# COMPACT_ATOMS: atom_id res chain seq x y z
N MET A 1 5.84 2.89 16.77
CA MET A 1 7.03 3.22 15.98
C MET A 1 6.70 2.82 14.56
N LEU A 2 6.22 3.78 13.77
CA LEU A 2 6.02 3.75 12.33
C LEU A 2 5.57 5.15 11.89
N MET A 3 6.39 5.79 11.04
CA MET A 3 6.36 7.20 10.67
C MET A 3 6.10 8.17 11.82
N ARG A 4 7.07 8.31 12.72
CA ARG A 4 7.23 9.51 13.55
C ARG A 4 8.65 10.04 13.34
N ALA A 5 8.70 11.35 13.09
CA ALA A 5 9.87 12.23 13.05
C ALA A 5 10.66 12.29 11.73
N GLU A 6 10.11 12.96 10.71
CA GLU A 6 10.91 13.81 9.79
C GLU A 6 10.19 15.13 9.41
N ASN A 7 9.28 15.65 10.23
CA ASN A 7 8.59 16.93 9.96
C ASN A 7 9.34 18.20 10.44
N ASN A 8 10.63 18.11 10.78
CA ASN A 8 11.39 19.25 11.33
C ASN A 8 12.40 19.91 10.36
N LYS A 9 12.41 19.58 9.07
CA LYS A 9 13.32 20.23 8.10
C LYS A 9 12.69 21.29 7.17
N PHE A 10 11.43 21.65 7.36
CA PHE A 10 10.76 22.63 6.48
C PHE A 10 10.69 24.07 7.03
N LYS A 11 11.45 24.41 8.07
CA LYS A 11 11.50 25.79 8.60
C LYS A 11 12.94 26.23 8.86
N ARG A 12 13.34 27.33 8.21
CA ARG A 12 14.65 28.03 8.21
C ARG A 12 15.59 27.47 7.15
N THR A 13 15.76 28.13 6.00
CA THR A 13 16.61 29.34 5.91
C THR A 13 16.37 30.08 4.59
N ILE A 14 16.06 31.38 4.70
CA ILE A 14 16.25 32.38 3.65
C ILE A 14 17.51 33.15 4.06
N SER A 15 18.56 33.15 3.23
CA SER A 15 19.34 34.34 2.85
C SER A 15 20.67 33.96 2.16
N LEU A 16 20.85 34.54 0.97
CA LEU A 16 22.05 34.87 0.19
C LEU A 16 23.37 34.15 0.47
N TYR A 17 23.96 33.53 -0.56
CA TYR A 17 25.37 33.78 -0.94
C TYR A 17 25.59 33.65 -2.45
N LYS A 18 26.50 34.49 -2.93
CA LYS A 18 26.84 34.81 -4.32
C LYS A 18 27.52 33.64 -5.06
N ALA A 19 27.37 33.69 -6.38
CA ALA A 19 27.89 32.77 -7.38
C ALA A 19 29.43 32.57 -7.31
N VAL A 20 29.84 31.31 -7.45
CA VAL A 20 31.12 30.91 -8.04
C VAL A 20 30.81 29.77 -9.01
N LEU A 21 31.03 30.03 -10.30
CA LEU A 21 30.81 29.10 -11.39
C LEU A 21 32.03 28.16 -11.46
N PHE A 22 31.88 26.89 -11.07
CA PHE A 22 32.83 25.84 -11.40
C PHE A 22 32.17 24.89 -12.41
N ILE A 23 32.73 24.89 -13.62
CA ILE A 23 32.36 23.96 -14.69
C ILE A 23 32.91 22.59 -14.30
N PHE A 24 32.07 21.72 -13.75
CA PHE A 24 32.33 20.29 -13.69
C PHE A 24 31.70 19.64 -14.91
N ALA A 25 32.54 19.04 -15.76
CA ALA A 25 32.09 18.15 -16.82
C ALA A 25 31.37 16.94 -16.18
N PHE A 26 30.04 16.93 -16.25
CA PHE A 26 29.24 15.78 -15.85
C PHE A 26 29.40 14.70 -16.92
N SER A 27 30.10 13.62 -16.59
CA SER A 27 29.92 12.35 -17.29
C SER A 27 28.47 11.90 -17.07
N ALA A 28 27.67 11.89 -18.13
CA ALA A 28 26.32 11.34 -18.11
C ALA A 28 26.40 9.85 -17.74
N HIS A 29 26.21 9.52 -16.46
CA HIS A 29 25.94 8.14 -16.05
C HIS A 29 24.53 7.81 -16.56
N SER A 30 24.48 7.09 -17.68
CA SER A 30 23.27 6.41 -18.11
C SER A 30 22.83 5.48 -16.99
N ALA A 31 21.62 5.66 -16.47
CA ALA A 31 21.02 4.73 -15.52
C ALA A 31 20.78 3.40 -16.25
N GLU A 32 21.69 2.44 -16.10
CA GLU A 32 21.52 1.11 -16.67
C GLU A 32 20.26 0.45 -16.11
N THR A 33 19.30 0.21 -17.00
CA THR A 33 18.08 -0.54 -16.72
C THR A 33 18.39 -2.02 -16.94
N VAL A 34 18.38 -2.81 -15.86
CA VAL A 34 18.57 -4.27 -15.93
C VAL A 34 17.21 -4.93 -15.84
N THR A 35 16.76 -5.59 -16.91
CA THR A 35 15.58 -6.45 -16.93
C THR A 35 15.98 -7.87 -16.58
N LEU A 36 15.35 -8.47 -15.56
CA LEU A 36 15.52 -9.89 -15.23
C LEU A 36 14.21 -10.63 -15.49
N HIS A 37 14.29 -11.73 -16.26
CA HIS A 37 13.19 -12.64 -16.49
C HIS A 37 13.19 -13.74 -15.43
N ASN A 38 12.21 -13.73 -14.52
CA ASN A 38 11.89 -14.87 -13.68
C ASN A 38 10.57 -15.46 -14.20
N ALA A 39 10.70 -16.35 -15.20
CA ALA A 39 9.67 -17.05 -15.99
C ALA A 39 8.47 -16.23 -16.53
N ASP A 40 7.76 -15.42 -15.73
CA ASP A 40 6.56 -14.66 -16.14
C ASP A 40 6.48 -13.25 -15.50
N THR A 41 7.55 -12.72 -14.92
CA THR A 41 7.52 -11.38 -14.31
C THR A 41 8.74 -10.56 -14.70
N GLN A 42 8.48 -9.50 -15.47
CA GLN A 42 9.50 -8.54 -15.86
C GLN A 42 9.67 -7.53 -14.72
N VAL A 43 10.92 -7.27 -14.34
CA VAL A 43 11.27 -6.30 -13.31
C VAL A 43 12.36 -5.39 -13.84
N THR A 44 12.12 -4.09 -13.77
CA THR A 44 13.07 -3.02 -14.07
C THR A 44 13.53 -2.36 -12.78
N TYR A 45 14.83 -2.21 -12.61
CA TYR A 45 15.41 -1.52 -11.47
C TYR A 45 16.15 -0.26 -11.91
N LYS A 46 15.78 0.88 -11.33
CA LYS A 46 16.57 2.10 -11.36
C LYS A 46 17.51 2.12 -10.16
N ASN A 47 18.74 2.62 -10.36
CA ASN A 47 19.80 2.75 -9.35
C ASN A 47 20.33 1.44 -8.74
N LEU A 48 20.00 0.26 -9.29
CA LEU A 48 20.50 -1.02 -8.81
C LEU A 48 22.03 -1.15 -8.96
N SER A 49 22.59 -0.65 -10.06
CA SER A 49 24.03 -0.69 -10.35
C SER A 49 24.87 0.10 -9.34
N SER A 50 24.27 1.02 -8.57
CA SER A 50 24.95 1.75 -7.49
C SER A 50 25.33 0.87 -6.28
N LEU A 51 24.82 -0.36 -6.23
CA LEU A 51 25.09 -1.33 -5.17
C LEU A 51 26.21 -2.30 -5.57
N SER A 52 26.94 -2.81 -4.56
CA SER A 52 27.85 -3.95 -4.76
C SER A 52 27.08 -5.18 -5.25
N VAL A 53 27.76 -6.09 -5.97
CA VAL A 53 27.14 -7.32 -6.52
C VAL A 53 26.39 -8.12 -5.46
N SER A 54 26.97 -8.29 -4.27
CA SER A 54 26.33 -8.98 -3.13
C SER A 54 25.05 -8.29 -2.68
N HIS A 55 25.03 -6.96 -2.63
CA HIS A 55 23.84 -6.18 -2.31
C HIS A 55 22.79 -6.24 -3.41
N GLN A 56 23.19 -6.22 -4.68
CA GLN A 56 22.27 -6.39 -5.82
C GLN A 56 21.55 -7.73 -5.74
N THR A 57 22.27 -8.83 -5.48
CA THR A 57 21.68 -10.17 -5.31
C THR A 57 20.68 -10.20 -4.16
N LYS A 58 21.04 -9.61 -3.00
CA LYS A 58 20.14 -9.50 -1.85
C LYS A 58 18.87 -8.71 -2.17
N VAL A 59 19.00 -7.54 -2.80
CA VAL A 59 17.86 -6.69 -3.16
C VAL A 59 16.96 -7.37 -4.18
N LYS A 60 17.52 -8.00 -5.23
CA LYS A 60 16.74 -8.80 -6.19
C LYS A 60 15.97 -9.92 -5.50
N ALA A 61 16.62 -10.66 -4.59
CA ALA A 61 15.98 -11.74 -3.84
C ALA A 61 14.85 -11.22 -2.92
N TRP A 62 15.03 -10.05 -2.32
CA TRP A 62 14.00 -9.39 -1.51
C TRP A 62 12.80 -8.96 -2.34
N LEU A 63 13.03 -8.25 -3.45
CA LEU A 63 11.96 -7.72 -4.29
C LEU A 63 11.19 -8.85 -5.01
N ASN A 64 11.89 -9.85 -5.54
CA ASN A 64 11.24 -11.04 -6.12
C ASN A 64 10.39 -11.78 -5.09
N PHE A 65 10.85 -11.89 -3.83
CA PHE A 65 10.05 -12.48 -2.77
C PHE A 65 8.78 -11.67 -2.49
N GLY A 66 8.89 -10.34 -2.40
CA GLY A 66 7.74 -9.45 -2.20
C GLY A 66 6.69 -9.57 -3.31
N ILE A 67 7.14 -9.49 -4.56
CA ILE A 67 6.29 -9.65 -5.74
C ILE A 67 5.56 -11.00 -5.73
N ASN A 68 6.29 -12.10 -5.48
CA ASN A 68 5.69 -13.44 -5.44
C ASN A 68 4.70 -13.61 -4.28
N ALA A 69 5.01 -13.03 -3.11
CA ALA A 69 4.12 -13.04 -1.96
C ALA A 69 2.80 -12.30 -2.23
N ASN A 70 2.87 -11.11 -2.84
CA ASN A 70 1.68 -10.37 -3.28
C ASN A 70 0.91 -11.16 -4.35
N LYS A 71 1.58 -11.66 -5.40
CA LYS A 71 0.93 -12.43 -6.48
C LYS A 71 0.21 -13.67 -5.97
N ARG A 72 0.83 -14.43 -5.06
CA ARG A 72 0.23 -15.63 -4.45
C ARG A 72 -1.10 -15.31 -3.77
N VAL A 73 -1.18 -14.17 -3.10
CA VAL A 73 -2.33 -13.80 -2.28
C VAL A 73 -3.37 -13.02 -3.09
N LEU A 74 -2.94 -12.05 -3.89
CA LEU A 74 -3.78 -11.06 -4.57
C LEU A 74 -3.98 -11.32 -6.06
N GLY A 75 -3.32 -12.32 -6.64
CA GLY A 75 -3.29 -12.57 -8.09
C GLY A 75 -2.34 -11.62 -8.83
N LEU A 76 -2.34 -11.69 -10.16
CA LEU A 76 -1.57 -10.77 -11.00
C LEU A 76 -2.25 -9.40 -11.02
N PRO A 77 -1.54 -8.29 -10.74
CA PRO A 77 -2.07 -6.97 -10.98
C PRO A 77 -2.11 -6.68 -12.50
N ARG A 78 -2.92 -5.70 -12.91
CA ARG A 78 -2.94 -5.23 -14.32
C ARG A 78 -1.55 -4.90 -14.84
N GLN A 79 -0.75 -4.21 -14.02
CA GLN A 79 0.63 -3.91 -14.37
C GLN A 79 1.52 -5.14 -14.12
N ALA A 80 1.71 -5.97 -15.15
CA ALA A 80 2.52 -7.18 -15.05
C ALA A 80 4.04 -6.90 -14.91
N HIS A 81 4.51 -5.73 -15.36
CA HIS A 81 5.91 -5.31 -15.26
C HIS A 81 6.12 -4.38 -14.06
N TYR A 82 7.03 -4.76 -13.16
CA TYR A 82 7.35 -3.99 -11.97
C TYR A 82 8.53 -3.04 -12.21
N TYR A 83 8.39 -1.80 -11.79
CA TYR A 83 9.45 -0.78 -11.86
C TYR A 83 9.80 -0.34 -10.45
N PHE A 84 11.08 -0.42 -10.09
CA PHE A 84 11.58 -0.01 -8.78
C PHE A 84 12.58 1.13 -8.89
N ASP A 85 12.38 2.19 -8.12
CA ASP A 85 13.38 3.23 -7.88
C ASP A 85 14.08 2.99 -6.53
N LEU A 86 15.32 2.50 -6.59
CA LEU A 86 16.06 2.03 -5.42
C LEU A 86 16.93 3.13 -4.82
N ASN A 87 16.64 3.49 -3.57
CA ASN A 87 17.33 4.56 -2.86
C ASN A 87 17.99 4.01 -1.58
N PRO A 88 19.15 3.33 -1.70
CA PRO A 88 19.82 2.73 -0.54
C PRO A 88 20.30 3.81 0.45
N ARG A 89 20.01 3.60 1.73
CA ARG A 89 20.44 4.47 2.83
C ARG A 89 21.61 3.84 3.57
N TYR A 90 22.65 4.64 3.81
CA TYR A 90 23.83 4.24 4.61
C TYR A 90 23.49 4.06 6.09
N PHE A 91 22.59 4.89 6.62
CA PHE A 91 22.11 4.82 7.98
C PHE A 91 20.58 4.89 7.97
N ALA A 92 19.94 3.97 8.68
CA ALA A 92 18.50 3.97 8.92
C ALA A 92 18.21 3.06 10.13
N THR A 93 17.16 3.39 10.87
CA THR A 93 16.73 2.65 12.08
C THR A 93 15.76 1.51 11.77
N GLU A 94 15.24 1.46 10.54
CA GLU A 94 14.31 0.45 10.07
C GLU A 94 14.83 -0.13 8.74
N PRO A 95 14.46 -1.38 8.38
CA PRO A 95 14.87 -1.98 7.12
C PRO A 95 14.41 -1.16 5.90
N VAL A 96 13.18 -0.64 5.92
CA VAL A 96 12.62 0.21 4.87
C VAL A 96 11.96 1.43 5.51
N PRO A 97 12.72 2.49 5.84
CA PRO A 97 12.18 3.66 6.55
C PRO A 97 11.11 4.45 5.76
N TRP A 98 11.12 4.37 4.43
CA TRP A 98 10.18 5.12 3.61
C TRP A 98 10.03 4.49 2.22
N ALA A 99 8.83 4.61 1.67
CA ALA A 99 8.52 4.22 0.31
C ALA A 99 7.29 4.99 -0.19
N ARG A 100 7.06 4.92 -1.49
CA ARG A 100 5.81 5.37 -2.13
C ARG A 100 5.62 4.75 -3.50
N ILE A 101 4.39 4.81 -4.01
CA ILE A 101 4.10 4.65 -5.43
C ILE A 101 4.16 6.01 -6.14
N ASN A 102 5.01 6.11 -7.15
CA ASN A 102 4.97 7.17 -8.14
C ASN A 102 4.01 6.75 -9.26
N ARG A 103 2.82 7.36 -9.29
CA ARG A 103 1.78 7.09 -10.30
C ARG A 103 2.11 7.81 -11.61
N GLY A 104 1.87 7.15 -12.73
CA GLY A 104 2.11 7.71 -14.06
C GLY A 104 1.59 6.80 -15.17
N GLY A 105 2.16 6.89 -16.37
CA GLY A 105 1.86 5.92 -17.44
C GLY A 105 2.22 4.48 -17.04
N VAL A 106 3.21 4.34 -16.16
CA VAL A 106 3.56 3.11 -15.45
C VAL A 106 3.86 3.45 -14.00
N ASP A 107 3.27 2.71 -13.06
CA ASP A 107 3.49 2.92 -11.65
C ASP A 107 4.89 2.42 -11.25
N THR A 108 5.65 3.27 -10.56
CA THR A 108 6.99 2.94 -10.05
C THR A 108 6.99 2.88 -8.53
N VAL A 109 7.53 1.80 -7.98
CA VAL A 109 7.71 1.61 -6.53
C VAL A 109 9.04 2.24 -6.10
N GLU A 110 8.97 3.37 -5.42
CA GLU A 110 10.15 4.04 -4.86
C GLU A 110 10.43 3.49 -3.46
N LEU A 111 11.64 2.97 -3.23
CA LEU A 111 12.03 2.31 -2.00
C LEU A 111 13.28 2.94 -1.42
N HIS A 112 13.18 3.40 -0.17
CA HIS A 112 14.33 3.79 0.62
C HIS A 112 14.56 2.73 1.69
N PHE A 113 15.70 2.05 1.61
CA PHE A 113 15.99 0.90 2.45
C PHE A 113 17.39 0.95 3.05
N TYR A 114 17.53 0.41 4.25
CA TYR A 114 18.82 0.30 4.90
C TYR A 114 19.69 -0.71 4.15
N ARG A 115 20.78 -0.22 3.54
CA ARG A 115 21.58 -1.05 2.63
C ARG A 115 22.19 -2.28 3.31
N TYR A 116 22.45 -2.20 4.62
CA TYR A 116 23.03 -3.29 5.42
C TYR A 116 22.00 -4.14 6.17
N ALA A 117 20.69 -3.88 6.02
CA ALA A 117 19.67 -4.76 6.56
C ALA A 117 19.83 -6.19 6.02
N SER A 118 19.60 -7.19 6.87
CA SER A 118 19.61 -8.59 6.45
C SER A 118 18.46 -8.87 5.47
N LEU A 119 18.60 -9.88 4.62
CA LEU A 119 17.53 -10.30 3.71
C LEU A 119 16.25 -10.64 4.49
N THR A 120 16.40 -11.33 5.63
CA THR A 120 15.27 -11.69 6.51
C THR A 120 14.59 -10.44 7.08
N SER A 121 15.35 -9.44 7.52
CA SER A 121 14.80 -8.18 8.02
C SER A 121 14.03 -7.43 6.94
N LEU A 122 14.56 -7.38 5.72
CA LEU A 122 13.87 -6.77 4.57
C LEU A 122 12.59 -7.53 4.19
N LYS A 123 12.60 -8.87 4.20
CA LYS A 123 11.41 -9.69 3.95
C LYS A 123 10.35 -9.57 5.06
N ARG A 124 10.76 -9.34 6.30
CA ARG A 124 9.82 -9.16 7.44
C ARG A 124 9.29 -7.74 7.53
N ASP A 125 9.94 -6.78 6.87
CA ASP A 125 9.46 -5.40 6.76
C ASP A 125 8.17 -5.35 5.96
N TRP A 126 7.21 -4.56 6.43
CA TRP A 126 5.89 -4.53 5.85
C TRP A 126 5.76 -3.61 4.63
N THR A 127 6.69 -2.66 4.49
CA THR A 127 6.58 -1.51 3.59
C THR A 127 6.46 -1.93 2.13
N LEU A 128 7.25 -2.92 1.71
CA LEU A 128 7.18 -3.45 0.34
C LEU A 128 5.78 -4.01 0.01
N TYR A 129 5.17 -4.74 0.95
CA TYR A 129 3.85 -5.33 0.72
C TYR A 129 2.74 -4.27 0.67
N HIS A 130 2.89 -3.15 1.41
CA HIS A 130 1.99 -1.99 1.34
C HIS A 130 2.04 -1.34 -0.03
N GLU A 131 3.25 -0.96 -0.48
CA GLU A 131 3.41 -0.30 -1.78
C GLU A 131 2.97 -1.19 -2.93
N LEU A 132 3.31 -2.49 -2.91
CA LEU A 132 2.82 -3.41 -3.93
C LEU A 132 1.30 -3.56 -3.91
N SER A 133 0.64 -3.41 -2.75
CA SER A 133 -0.83 -3.44 -2.66
C SER A 133 -1.48 -2.24 -3.35
N HIS A 134 -0.80 -1.11 -3.44
CA HIS A 134 -1.28 0.06 -4.18
C HIS A 134 -1.40 -0.20 -5.70
N LEU A 135 -0.71 -1.20 -6.26
CA LEU A 135 -0.86 -1.58 -7.67
C LEU A 135 -2.23 -2.22 -7.97
N TYR A 136 -2.95 -2.70 -6.95
CA TYR A 136 -4.23 -3.41 -7.11
C TYR A 136 -5.47 -2.50 -7.10
N HIS A 137 -5.30 -1.19 -6.93
CA HIS A 137 -6.38 -0.21 -7.07
C HIS A 137 -5.91 1.03 -7.87
N PRO A 138 -6.81 1.76 -8.54
CA PRO A 138 -6.44 2.93 -9.33
C PRO A 138 -6.05 4.10 -8.41
N LEU A 139 -5.51 5.17 -8.99
CA LEU A 139 -5.28 6.41 -8.26
C LEU A 139 -6.64 7.06 -7.94
N PHE A 140 -6.92 7.28 -6.67
CA PHE A 140 -8.11 8.00 -6.21
C PHE A 140 -7.83 9.50 -6.06
N ASP A 141 -8.89 10.29 -5.85
CA ASP A 141 -8.77 11.68 -5.42
C ASP A 141 -8.30 11.78 -3.96
N TYR A 142 -7.64 12.86 -3.56
CA TYR A 142 -7.12 13.07 -2.20
C TYR A 142 -8.18 12.90 -1.10
N LYS A 143 -9.42 13.32 -1.35
CA LYS A 143 -10.52 13.13 -0.41
C LYS A 143 -10.87 11.65 -0.15
N ASP A 144 -10.45 10.77 -1.06
CA ASP A 144 -10.68 9.32 -1.02
C ASP A 144 -9.39 8.53 -0.71
N PHE A 145 -8.28 9.19 -0.36
CA PHE A 145 -7.03 8.49 0.04
C PHE A 145 -7.20 7.58 1.25
N TRP A 146 -8.16 7.84 2.13
CA TRP A 146 -8.53 6.91 3.19
C TRP A 146 -8.91 5.51 2.68
N LEU A 147 -9.50 5.40 1.49
CA LEU A 147 -9.75 4.10 0.84
C LEU A 147 -8.46 3.49 0.30
N ALA A 148 -7.63 4.28 -0.40
CA ALA A 148 -6.37 3.80 -0.99
C ALA A 148 -5.41 3.26 0.09
N GLU A 149 -5.11 4.10 1.09
CA GLU A 149 -4.21 3.75 2.18
C GLU A 149 -4.80 2.65 3.07
N GLY A 150 -6.12 2.68 3.29
CA GLY A 150 -6.83 1.64 4.02
C GLY A 150 -6.76 0.28 3.35
N LEU A 151 -6.97 0.24 2.03
CA LEU A 151 -6.90 -0.99 1.25
C LEU A 151 -5.48 -1.54 1.23
N ALA A 152 -4.48 -0.70 0.97
CA ALA A 152 -3.08 -1.12 1.00
C ALA A 152 -2.67 -1.67 2.36
N THR A 153 -3.03 -0.99 3.46
CA THR A 153 -2.75 -1.44 4.83
C THR A 153 -3.46 -2.77 5.14
N TYR A 154 -4.72 -2.93 4.70
CA TYR A 154 -5.47 -4.18 4.89
C TYR A 154 -4.82 -5.33 4.13
N LEU A 155 -4.57 -5.15 2.83
CA LEU A 155 -4.01 -6.18 1.95
C LEU A 155 -2.58 -6.56 2.35
N GLN A 156 -1.74 -5.59 2.73
CA GLN A 156 -0.41 -5.84 3.28
C GLN A 156 -0.44 -6.85 4.41
N ASN A 157 -1.31 -6.65 5.41
CA ASN A 157 -1.39 -7.57 6.55
C ASN A 157 -1.89 -8.96 6.13
N ARG A 158 -2.83 -9.04 5.17
CA ARG A 158 -3.27 -10.33 4.60
C ARG A 158 -2.13 -11.02 3.84
N VAL A 159 -1.40 -10.30 3.00
CA VAL A 159 -0.25 -10.83 2.25
C VAL A 159 0.79 -11.40 3.21
N MET A 160 1.14 -10.66 4.26
CA MET A 160 2.12 -11.12 5.25
C MET A 160 1.65 -12.35 6.00
N LEU A 161 0.38 -12.40 6.43
CA LEU A 161 -0.19 -13.56 7.12
C LEU A 161 -0.17 -14.82 6.25
N HIS A 162 -0.70 -14.72 5.03
CA HIS A 162 -0.83 -15.89 4.13
C HIS A 162 0.50 -16.35 3.52
N ASN A 163 1.56 -15.57 3.66
CA ASN A 163 2.94 -15.97 3.36
C ASN A 163 3.75 -16.34 4.62
N GLN A 164 3.10 -16.53 5.78
CA GLN A 164 3.71 -16.97 7.04
C GLN A 164 4.83 -16.03 7.53
N LEU A 165 4.80 -14.76 7.13
CA LEU A 165 5.74 -13.74 7.62
C LEU A 165 5.36 -13.27 9.03
N ILE A 166 4.07 -13.37 9.35
CA ILE A 166 3.49 -13.09 10.67
C ILE A 166 2.55 -14.23 11.05
N SER A 167 2.43 -14.52 12.35
CA SER A 167 1.47 -15.49 12.86
C SER A 167 0.04 -14.93 12.87
N GLY A 168 -0.96 -15.79 13.09
CA GLY A 168 -2.34 -15.34 13.32
C GLY A 168 -2.47 -14.39 14.50
N ASP A 169 -1.78 -14.68 15.60
CA ASP A 169 -1.77 -13.82 16.79
C ASP A 169 -1.10 -12.47 16.50
N GLU A 170 0.03 -12.48 15.78
CA GLU A 170 0.70 -11.24 15.38
C GLU A 170 -0.17 -10.41 14.44
N PHE A 171 -0.90 -11.04 13.51
CA PHE A 171 -1.88 -10.37 12.66
C PHE A 171 -2.99 -9.70 13.49
N ILE A 172 -3.63 -10.45 14.40
CA ILE A 172 -4.71 -9.92 15.27
C ILE A 172 -4.19 -8.75 16.10
N HIS A 173 -2.99 -8.89 16.67
CA HIS A 173 -2.35 -7.83 17.45
C HIS A 173 -2.09 -6.58 16.60
N ARG A 174 -1.50 -6.74 15.41
CA ARG A 174 -1.19 -5.63 14.49
C ARG A 174 -2.44 -4.85 14.09
N ILE A 175 -3.51 -5.54 13.69
CA ILE A 175 -4.79 -4.93 13.32
C ILE A 175 -5.42 -4.22 14.52
N SER A 176 -5.49 -4.88 15.68
CA SER A 176 -6.07 -4.29 16.90
C SER A 176 -5.32 -3.04 17.36
N ALA A 177 -3.98 -3.11 17.41
CA ALA A 177 -3.13 -1.98 17.80
C ALA A 177 -3.24 -0.83 16.78
N GLY A 178 -3.37 -1.15 15.50
CA GLY A 178 -3.61 -0.19 14.44
C GLY A 178 -4.92 0.56 14.59
N LEU A 179 -6.03 -0.16 14.71
CA LEU A 179 -7.35 0.41 14.94
C LEU A 179 -7.36 1.32 16.18
N GLN A 180 -6.66 0.93 17.25
CA GLN A 180 -6.50 1.78 18.43
C GLN A 180 -5.73 3.07 18.14
N ARG A 181 -4.64 3.03 17.34
CA ARG A 181 -3.93 4.24 16.91
C ARG A 181 -4.82 5.14 16.06
N GLY A 182 -5.61 4.57 15.17
CA GLY A 182 -6.62 5.30 14.39
C GLY A 182 -7.62 6.02 15.29
N LYS A 183 -8.23 5.30 16.24
CA LYS A 183 -9.17 5.85 17.22
C LYS A 183 -8.58 7.01 18.02
N LEU A 184 -7.32 6.89 18.46
CA LEU A 184 -6.63 7.96 19.18
C LEU A 184 -6.36 9.17 18.29
N ASN A 185 -5.94 8.95 17.04
CA ASN A 185 -5.65 10.04 16.11
C ASN A 185 -6.94 10.76 15.64
N THR A 186 -8.10 10.10 15.63
CA THR A 186 -9.40 10.75 15.41
C THR A 186 -9.74 11.81 16.45
N LYS A 187 -9.32 11.64 17.70
CA LYS A 187 -9.53 12.66 18.74
C LYS A 187 -8.78 13.96 18.44
N GLN A 188 -7.61 13.85 17.80
CA GLN A 188 -6.72 14.96 17.46
C GLN A 188 -7.08 15.58 16.11
N ASN A 189 -7.57 14.76 15.17
CA ASN A 189 -7.94 15.17 13.84
C ASN A 189 -9.45 15.03 13.68
N LYS A 190 -10.23 16.04 14.08
CA LYS A 190 -11.70 16.07 13.98
C LYS A 190 -12.21 16.43 12.58
N GLY A 191 -13.52 16.33 12.36
CA GLY A 191 -14.20 16.66 11.10
C GLY A 191 -14.43 15.44 10.20
N GLN A 192 -15.08 15.66 9.07
CA GLN A 192 -15.44 14.61 8.12
C GLN A 192 -14.22 13.92 7.53
N LEU A 193 -14.30 12.60 7.34
CA LEU A 193 -13.18 11.76 6.91
C LEU A 193 -12.60 12.21 5.55
N ASN A 194 -13.44 12.55 4.58
CA ASN A 194 -13.03 13.05 3.27
C ASN A 194 -12.14 14.31 3.37
N SER A 195 -12.56 15.28 4.19
CA SER A 195 -11.83 16.54 4.42
C SER A 195 -10.52 16.30 5.18
N VAL A 196 -10.52 15.32 6.08
CA VAL A 196 -9.30 14.90 6.82
C VAL A 196 -8.32 14.19 5.89
N SER A 197 -8.82 13.32 5.01
CA SER A 197 -8.06 12.59 4.02
C SER A 197 -7.36 13.54 3.05
N GLU A 198 -8.10 14.52 2.54
CA GLU A 198 -7.58 15.52 1.60
C GLU A 198 -6.39 16.31 2.16
N ASN A 199 -6.39 16.58 3.47
CA ASN A 199 -5.37 17.36 4.16
C ASN A 199 -4.50 16.52 5.11
N MET A 200 -4.39 15.21 4.88
CA MET A 200 -3.86 14.31 5.89
C MET A 200 -2.40 14.58 6.26
N TRP A 201 -1.59 15.05 5.30
CA TRP A 201 -0.18 15.35 5.52
C TRP A 201 0.01 16.58 6.38
N GLN A 202 -0.66 17.70 6.05
CA GLN A 202 -0.58 18.94 6.85
C GLN A 202 -1.07 18.70 8.28
N ARG A 203 -2.05 17.81 8.43
CA ARG A 203 -2.70 17.50 9.70
C ARG A 203 -2.02 16.38 10.51
N ASN A 204 -1.04 15.70 9.94
CA ASN A 204 -0.48 14.47 10.52
C ASN A 204 -1.58 13.46 10.90
N ALA A 205 -2.57 13.31 10.02
CA ALA A 205 -3.77 12.50 10.21
C ALA A 205 -3.66 11.07 9.67
N TYR A 206 -2.45 10.63 9.32
CA TYR A 206 -2.18 9.33 8.71
C TYR A 206 -2.83 8.17 9.47
N GLN A 207 -2.66 8.11 10.80
CA GLN A 207 -3.21 7.00 11.57
C GLN A 207 -4.75 6.97 11.52
N ARG A 208 -5.43 8.12 11.53
CA ARG A 208 -6.88 8.16 11.32
C ARG A 208 -7.22 7.65 9.92
N VAL A 209 -6.62 8.23 8.88
CA VAL A 209 -6.92 7.93 7.48
C VAL A 209 -6.74 6.45 7.17
N TYR A 210 -5.57 5.89 7.48
CA TYR A 210 -5.20 4.52 7.19
C TYR A 210 -6.13 3.54 7.94
N TRP A 211 -6.28 3.73 9.25
CA TRP A 211 -7.00 2.76 10.08
C TRP A 211 -8.52 2.90 10.02
N THR A 212 -9.06 4.07 9.65
CA THR A 212 -10.48 4.17 9.27
C THR A 212 -10.75 3.45 7.96
N GLY A 213 -9.84 3.51 6.99
CA GLY A 213 -9.92 2.71 5.76
C GLY A 213 -9.78 1.20 5.99
N VAL A 214 -8.86 0.76 6.87
CA VAL A 214 -8.79 -0.66 7.27
C VAL A 214 -10.13 -1.10 7.89
N ALA A 215 -10.70 -0.31 8.79
CA ALA A 215 -11.98 -0.63 9.40
C ALA A 215 -13.13 -0.72 8.39
N PHE A 216 -13.15 0.14 7.37
CA PHE A 216 -14.10 0.03 6.25
C PHE A 216 -14.03 -1.35 5.59
N PHE A 217 -12.82 -1.84 5.26
CA PHE A 217 -12.67 -3.15 4.62
C PHE A 217 -12.97 -4.32 5.56
N ILE A 218 -12.74 -4.18 6.87
CA ILE A 218 -13.16 -5.19 7.86
C ILE A 218 -14.69 -5.27 7.95
N GLU A 219 -15.38 -4.12 7.95
CA GLU A 219 -16.84 -4.08 7.94
C GLU A 219 -17.40 -4.65 6.63
N ALA A 220 -16.79 -4.34 5.48
CA ALA A 220 -17.15 -4.92 4.19
C ALA A 220 -16.97 -6.44 4.17
N GLU A 221 -15.82 -6.95 4.63
CA GLU A 221 -15.54 -8.39 4.74
C GLU A 221 -16.58 -9.11 5.61
N SER A 222 -16.96 -8.49 6.73
CA SER A 222 -18.00 -9.02 7.62
C SER A 222 -19.36 -9.14 6.92
N GLN A 223 -19.74 -8.12 6.13
CA GLN A 223 -20.99 -8.13 5.36
C GLN A 223 -20.96 -9.12 4.20
N LEU A 224 -19.81 -9.23 3.51
CA LEU A 224 -19.61 -10.23 2.46
C LEU A 224 -19.80 -11.64 3.02
N LYS A 225 -19.17 -11.94 4.16
CA LYS A 225 -19.32 -13.23 4.84
C LYS A 225 -20.77 -13.51 5.26
N ALA A 226 -21.45 -12.53 5.85
CA ALA A 226 -22.84 -12.68 6.28
C ALA A 226 -23.82 -12.92 5.12
N GLN A 227 -23.50 -12.42 3.93
CA GLN A 227 -24.30 -12.60 2.70
C GLN A 227 -23.79 -13.72 1.80
N ASP A 228 -22.90 -14.58 2.33
CA ASP A 228 -22.28 -15.69 1.60
C ASP A 228 -21.59 -15.27 0.28
N LYS A 229 -20.99 -14.09 0.24
CA LYS A 229 -20.30 -13.54 -0.94
C LYS A 229 -18.82 -13.93 -0.99
N PRO A 230 -18.14 -13.78 -2.15
CA PRO A 230 -16.68 -13.90 -2.22
C PRO A 230 -15.99 -12.91 -1.28
N ASP A 231 -14.89 -13.33 -0.65
CA ASP A 231 -14.07 -12.49 0.21
C ASP A 231 -13.41 -11.33 -0.55
N LEU A 232 -12.93 -10.31 0.15
CA LEU A 232 -12.36 -9.11 -0.49
C LEU A 232 -11.17 -9.45 -1.39
N VAL A 233 -10.29 -10.37 -1.00
CA VAL A 233 -9.11 -10.72 -1.80
C VAL A 233 -9.53 -11.45 -3.09
N SER A 234 -10.53 -12.31 -3.01
CA SER A 234 -11.16 -12.95 -4.17
C SER A 234 -11.81 -11.93 -5.11
N LEU A 235 -12.43 -10.88 -4.57
CA LEU A 235 -12.98 -9.78 -5.39
C LEU A 235 -11.87 -8.92 -6.04
N ILE A 236 -10.78 -8.64 -5.31
CA ILE A 236 -9.62 -7.90 -5.87
C ILE A 236 -9.00 -8.67 -7.04
N LYS A 237 -8.85 -9.99 -6.92
CA LYS A 237 -8.38 -10.86 -8.02
C LYS A 237 -9.26 -10.72 -9.26
N GLN A 238 -10.58 -10.86 -9.08
CA GLN A 238 -11.53 -10.75 -10.18
C GLN A 238 -11.51 -9.34 -10.80
N TYR A 239 -11.41 -8.31 -9.97
CA TYR A 239 -11.33 -6.92 -10.40
C TYR A 239 -10.11 -6.65 -11.29
N GLN A 240 -8.94 -7.25 -10.99
CA GLN A 240 -7.77 -7.14 -11.87
C GLN A 240 -8.04 -7.71 -13.27
N MET A 241 -8.86 -8.75 -13.38
CA MET A 241 -9.12 -9.45 -14.64
C MET A 241 -10.17 -8.75 -15.52
N CYS A 242 -11.23 -8.18 -14.92
CA CYS A 242 -12.38 -7.66 -15.68
C CYS A 242 -12.42 -6.15 -15.86
N CYS A 243 -11.86 -5.42 -14.90
CA CYS A 243 -12.39 -4.12 -14.54
C CYS A 243 -11.30 -3.06 -14.50
N ARG A 244 -10.10 -3.41 -14.04
CA ARG A 244 -8.98 -2.49 -13.92
C ARG A 244 -8.51 -1.90 -15.25
N GLU A 245 -8.77 -2.55 -16.37
CA GLU A 245 -8.34 -2.08 -17.69
C GLU A 245 -9.14 -0.87 -18.21
N ASN A 246 -10.41 -0.76 -17.80
CA ASN A 246 -11.33 0.28 -18.28
C ASN A 246 -11.35 1.53 -17.40
N GLU A 247 -10.58 1.54 -16.30
CA GLU A 247 -10.52 2.64 -15.36
C GLU A 247 -9.41 3.64 -15.76
N GLN A 248 -9.85 4.81 -16.24
CA GLN A 248 -8.98 5.91 -16.68
C GLN A 248 -8.22 6.57 -15.51
N TYR A 249 -7.31 7.48 -15.86
CA TYR A 249 -6.53 8.29 -14.92
C TYR A 249 -7.42 9.08 -13.94
N ALA A 250 -6.82 9.46 -12.81
CA ALA A 250 -7.46 10.01 -11.62
C ALA A 250 -8.66 10.93 -11.93
N SER A 251 -9.83 10.54 -11.42
CA SER A 251 -11.04 11.36 -11.43
C SER A 251 -11.70 11.35 -10.06
N ASP A 252 -12.50 12.37 -9.77
CA ASP A 252 -13.35 12.46 -8.57
C ASP A 252 -14.34 11.30 -8.40
N GLN A 253 -14.53 10.47 -9.42
CA GLN A 253 -15.42 9.31 -9.37
C GLN A 253 -14.65 7.99 -9.27
N GLN A 254 -13.31 8.00 -9.33
CA GLN A 254 -12.51 6.78 -9.47
C GLN A 254 -12.68 5.82 -8.28
N ALA A 255 -12.73 6.37 -7.06
CA ALA A 255 -13.00 5.58 -5.86
C ALA A 255 -14.39 4.92 -5.91
N LYS A 256 -15.42 5.65 -6.37
CA LYS A 256 -16.78 5.11 -6.49
C LYS A 256 -16.87 4.05 -7.59
N GLN A 257 -16.24 4.26 -8.73
CA GLN A 257 -16.19 3.28 -9.84
C GLN A 257 -15.52 1.98 -9.40
N PHE A 258 -14.40 2.08 -8.67
CA PHE A 258 -13.74 0.93 -8.07
C PHE A 258 -14.69 0.16 -7.15
N LEU A 259 -15.37 0.86 -6.23
CA LEU A 259 -16.31 0.22 -5.29
C LEU A 259 -17.56 -0.34 -6.00
N GLN A 260 -18.06 0.32 -7.05
CA GLN A 260 -19.13 -0.18 -7.91
C GLN A 260 -18.72 -1.48 -8.62
N SER A 261 -17.45 -1.57 -9.06
CA SER A 261 -16.92 -2.82 -9.62
C SER A 261 -16.91 -3.94 -8.58
N LEU A 262 -16.53 -3.68 -7.34
CA LEU A 262 -16.59 -4.68 -6.26
C LEU A 262 -18.03 -5.08 -5.90
N ASP A 263 -18.96 -4.13 -5.89
CA ASP A 263 -20.40 -4.37 -5.70
C ASP A 263 -20.96 -5.25 -6.82
N ARG A 264 -20.61 -4.97 -8.08
CA ARG A 264 -20.99 -5.80 -9.23
C ARG A 264 -20.44 -7.21 -9.13
N LEU A 265 -19.15 -7.36 -8.81
CA LEU A 265 -18.50 -8.67 -8.66
C LEU A 265 -19.08 -9.50 -7.50
N SER A 266 -19.43 -8.84 -6.40
CA SER A 266 -20.09 -9.50 -5.26
C SER A 266 -21.61 -9.66 -5.42
N ARG A 267 -22.20 -9.08 -6.48
CA ARG A 267 -23.66 -8.96 -6.65
C ARG A 267 -24.32 -8.42 -5.38
N SER A 268 -23.81 -7.30 -4.88
CA SER A 268 -24.28 -6.64 -3.65
C SER A 268 -24.16 -5.12 -3.77
N GLY A 269 -24.64 -4.38 -2.77
CA GLY A 269 -24.46 -2.92 -2.64
C GLY A 269 -23.63 -2.54 -1.41
N ILE A 270 -22.79 -3.46 -0.92
CA ILE A 270 -22.06 -3.34 0.35
C ILE A 270 -21.08 -2.16 0.30
N PHE A 271 -20.25 -2.10 -0.73
CA PHE A 271 -19.13 -1.17 -0.81
C PHE A 271 -19.59 0.27 -1.02
N THR A 272 -20.49 0.51 -1.98
CA THR A 272 -21.01 1.86 -2.23
C THR A 272 -21.87 2.38 -1.08
N SER A 273 -22.61 1.50 -0.38
CA SER A 273 -23.38 1.90 0.81
C SER A 273 -22.49 2.20 2.01
N LEU A 274 -21.45 1.40 2.24
CA LEU A 274 -20.43 1.71 3.24
C LEU A 274 -19.73 3.03 2.93
N TYR A 275 -19.39 3.27 1.66
CA TYR A 275 -18.65 4.47 1.25
C TYR A 275 -19.44 5.74 1.54
N ARG A 276 -20.74 5.74 1.22
CA ARG A 276 -21.63 6.87 1.52
C ARG A 276 -21.63 7.24 3.00
N ARG A 277 -21.58 6.25 3.90
CA ARG A 277 -21.46 6.47 5.36
C ARG A 277 -20.06 6.92 5.77
N TYR A 278 -19.02 6.25 5.28
CA TYR A 278 -17.67 6.44 5.77
C TYR A 278 -17.06 7.76 5.33
N GLN A 279 -17.31 8.22 4.10
CA GLN A 279 -16.68 9.43 3.56
C GLN A 279 -16.97 10.69 4.42
N THR A 280 -18.16 10.78 5.04
CA THR A 280 -18.56 11.94 5.86
C THR A 280 -18.47 11.68 7.36
N ARG A 281 -18.01 10.51 7.79
CA ARG A 281 -17.97 10.19 9.22
C ARG A 281 -16.96 11.06 9.98
N GLU A 282 -17.32 11.45 11.19
CA GLU A 282 -16.44 12.21 12.09
C GLU A 282 -15.84 11.37 13.21
N ASP A 283 -16.48 10.25 13.52
CA ASP A 283 -16.09 9.29 14.55
C ASP A 283 -15.12 8.22 14.00
N PHE A 284 -14.61 7.36 14.89
CA PHE A 284 -13.83 6.18 14.50
C PHE A 284 -14.69 4.92 14.58
N PRO A 285 -14.71 4.07 13.53
CA PRO A 285 -15.51 2.84 13.48
C PRO A 285 -15.22 1.90 14.63
N VAL A 286 -16.29 1.25 15.12
CA VAL A 286 -16.18 0.16 16.10
C VAL A 286 -16.02 -1.15 15.34
N ILE A 287 -14.86 -1.78 15.51
CA ILE A 287 -14.55 -3.11 14.97
C ILE A 287 -14.35 -4.07 16.15
N SER A 288 -15.10 -5.16 16.17
CA SER A 288 -15.04 -6.15 17.24
C SER A 288 -13.85 -7.10 17.09
N LYS A 289 -13.44 -7.71 18.21
CA LYS A 289 -12.41 -8.78 18.20
C LYS A 289 -12.83 -9.97 17.32
N SER A 290 -14.11 -10.31 17.31
CA SER A 290 -14.66 -11.38 16.48
C SER A 290 -14.45 -11.08 14.99
N GLN A 291 -14.76 -9.86 14.54
CA GLN A 291 -14.52 -9.46 13.16
C GLN A 291 -13.04 -9.58 12.78
N ILE A 292 -12.12 -9.14 13.63
CA ILE A 292 -10.67 -9.26 13.38
C ILE A 292 -10.25 -10.73 13.31
N ALA A 293 -10.72 -11.57 14.23
CA ALA A 293 -10.39 -13.00 14.26
C ALA A 293 -10.86 -13.73 13.00
N THR A 294 -11.99 -13.34 12.41
CA THR A 294 -12.45 -13.96 11.16
C THR A 294 -11.53 -13.70 9.97
N LEU A 295 -10.66 -12.70 10.02
CA LEU A 295 -9.74 -12.38 8.91
C LEU A 295 -8.54 -13.34 8.82
N THR A 296 -8.29 -14.14 9.87
CA THR A 296 -7.17 -15.10 9.87
C THR A 296 -7.50 -16.40 9.15
N THR A 297 -8.77 -16.61 8.78
CA THR A 297 -9.17 -17.81 8.05
C THR A 297 -8.58 -17.80 6.64
N PRO A 298 -8.16 -18.96 6.11
CA PRO A 298 -7.76 -19.09 4.70
C PRO A 298 -8.83 -18.51 3.76
N PHE A 299 -8.38 -17.92 2.64
CA PHE A 299 -9.30 -17.56 1.56
C PHE A 299 -10.07 -18.80 1.16
N THR A 300 -11.40 -18.74 1.21
CA THR A 300 -12.22 -19.85 0.75
C THR A 300 -12.32 -19.71 -0.76
N PRO A 301 -11.74 -20.60 -1.58
CA PRO A 301 -12.03 -20.61 -2.99
C PRO A 301 -13.48 -21.08 -3.12
N LYS A 302 -14.42 -20.15 -3.17
CA LYS A 302 -15.73 -20.48 -3.69
C LYS A 302 -15.52 -20.76 -5.16
N SER A 303 -15.75 -22.01 -5.56
CA SER A 303 -15.75 -22.44 -6.95
C SER A 303 -16.39 -21.35 -7.78
N GLN A 304 -15.73 -20.96 -8.87
CA GLN A 304 -16.35 -20.12 -9.90
C GLN A 304 -17.67 -20.80 -10.27
N LEU A 305 -18.78 -20.30 -9.73
CA LEU A 305 -20.11 -20.60 -10.23
C LEU A 305 -20.21 -19.84 -11.55
N GLN A 306 -19.69 -20.49 -12.60
CA GLN A 306 -20.24 -20.43 -13.94
C GLN A 306 -21.09 -21.69 -14.12
#